data_AF-A0A4Q3FLM4-F1
#
_entry.id   AF-A0A4Q3FLM4-F1
#
_cell.length_a   1.000
_cell.length_b   1.000
_cell.length_c   1.000
_cell.angle_alpha   90.00
_cell.angle_beta   90.00
_cell.angle_gamma   90.00
#
_symmetry.space_group_name_H-M   'P 1'
#
loop_
_entity.id
_entity.type
_entity.pdbx_description
1 polymer ?
#
loop_
_entity_poly.entity_id
_entity_poly.type
_entity_poly.pdbx_seq_one_letter_code
_entity_poly.pdbx_strand_id
1 'polypeptide(L)' 'MKQIVIEVDENAAQQWQYASPEKKEKLTKRIEVLIKNTDLENEDTFWPFVEDLSAKTKARGLSEAELDRILNER' A
#
# COMPACT_ATOMS: atom_id res chain seq x y z
N MET A 1 -14.06 1.14 -20.45
CA MET A 1 -13.52 1.19 -19.08
C MET A 1 -14.47 0.43 -18.18
N LYS A 2 -13.94 -0.35 -17.22
CA LYS A 2 -14.73 -0.93 -16.13
C LYS A 2 -14.47 -0.11 -14.86
N GLN A 3 -15.47 0.01 -13.99
CA GLN A 3 -15.38 0.80 -12.75
C GLN A 3 -15.45 -0.12 -11.54
N ILE A 4 -14.64 0.18 -10.52
CA ILE A 4 -14.64 -0.48 -9.21
C ILE A 4 -14.92 0.62 -8.17
N VAL A 5 -15.79 0.31 -7.21
CA VAL A 5 -16.04 1.16 -6.05
C VAL A 5 -15.49 0.42 -4.84
N ILE A 6 -14.64 1.09 -4.06
CA ILE A 6 -14.00 0.55 -2.86
C ILE A 6 -14.48 1.39 -1.68
N GLU A 7 -15.05 0.74 -0.68
CA GLU A 7 -15.37 1.38 0.59
C GLU A 7 -14.09 1.52 1.42
N VAL A 8 -13.84 2.74 1.91
CA VAL A 8 -12.67 3.08 2.70
C VAL A 8 -13.11 3.92 3.90
N ASP A 9 -12.27 4.02 4.92
CA ASP A 9 -12.53 4.93 6.03
C ASP A 9 -12.50 6.41 5.59
N GLU A 10 -13.06 7.27 6.45
CA GLU A 10 -13.20 8.70 6.17
C GLU A 10 -11.86 9.40 5.94
N ASN A 11 -10.82 9.01 6.67
CA ASN A 11 -9.49 9.60 6.55
C ASN A 11 -8.86 9.24 5.20
N ALA A 12 -8.94 7.98 4.79
CA ALA A 12 -8.49 7.53 3.48
C ALA A 12 -9.26 8.21 2.33
N ALA A 13 -10.57 8.38 2.47
CA ALA A 13 -11.39 9.13 1.51
C ALA A 13 -10.95 10.59 1.39
N GLN A 14 -10.69 11.25 2.52
CA GLN A 14 -10.23 12.63 2.57
C GLN A 14 -8.84 12.78 1.95
N GLN A 15 -7.90 11.89 2.29
CA GLN A 15 -6.56 11.87 1.70
C GLN A 15 -6.62 11.67 0.18
N TRP A 16 -7.50 10.79 -0.30
CA TRP A 16 -7.72 10.62 -1.73
C TRP A 16 -8.27 11.89 -2.37
N GLN A 17 -9.27 12.53 -1.77
CA GLN A 17 -9.88 13.75 -2.31
C GLN A 17 -8.82 14.83 -2.60
N TYR A 18 -7.92 15.07 -1.65
CA TYR A 18 -6.87 16.09 -1.74
C TYR A 18 -5.55 15.64 -2.38
N ALA A 19 -5.43 14.37 -2.78
CA ALA A 19 -4.23 13.88 -3.44
C ALA A 19 -4.03 14.50 -4.84
N SER A 20 -2.77 14.78 -5.19
CA SER A 20 -2.40 15.22 -6.53
C SER A 20 -2.72 14.16 -7.59
N PRO A 21 -2.93 14.54 -8.86
CA PRO A 21 -3.18 13.59 -9.94
C PRO A 21 -2.13 12.48 -10.05
N GLU A 22 -0.85 12.84 -9.89
CA GLU A 22 0.27 11.90 -9.92
C GLU A 22 0.19 10.86 -8.76
N LYS A 23 -0.16 11.32 -7.54
CA LYS A 23 -0.36 10.42 -6.40
C LYS A 23 -1.54 9.48 -6.62
N LYS A 24 -2.65 10.01 -7.17
CA LYS A 24 -3.83 9.22 -7.51
C LYS A 24 -3.48 8.14 -8.53
N GLU A 25 -2.81 8.49 -9.61
CA GLU A 25 -2.39 7.55 -10.66
C GLU A 25 -1.48 6.45 -10.10
N LYS A 26 -0.47 6.83 -9.30
CA LYS A 26 0.45 5.89 -8.67
C LYS A 26 -0.27 4.91 -7.75
N LEU A 27 -1.24 5.39 -6.97
CA LEU A 27 -2.02 4.54 -6.08
C LEU A 27 -2.98 3.64 -6.87
N THR A 28 -3.65 4.14 -7.90
CA THR A 28 -4.50 3.33 -8.79
C THR A 28 -3.70 2.18 -9.42
N LYS A 29 -2.49 2.45 -9.93
CA LYS A 29 -1.62 1.39 -10.47
C LYS A 29 -1.25 0.33 -9.44
N ARG A 30 -1.03 0.73 -8.19
CA ARG A 30 -0.76 -0.21 -7.09
C ARG A 30 -1.98 -1.05 -6.75
N ILE A 31 -3.16 -0.43 -6.67
CA ILE A 31 -4.43 -1.14 -6.43
C ILE A 31 -4.68 -2.14 -7.57
N GLU A 32 -4.42 -1.77 -8.81
CA GLU A 32 -4.56 -2.69 -9.96
C GLU A 32 -3.62 -3.90 -9.85
N VAL A 33 -2.36 -3.70 -9.45
CA VAL A 33 -1.42 -4.79 -9.19
C VAL A 33 -1.90 -5.68 -8.04
N LEU A 34 -2.40 -5.07 -6.96
CA LEU A 34 -2.93 -5.82 -5.83
C LEU A 34 -4.12 -6.67 -6.26
N ILE A 35 -5.11 -6.11 -6.96
CA ILE A 35 -6.28 -6.85 -7.46
C ILE A 35 -5.85 -8.01 -8.37
N LYS A 36 -4.90 -7.79 -9.28
CA LYS A 36 -4.35 -8.85 -10.16
C LYS A 36 -3.65 -9.96 -9.37
N ASN A 37 -3.05 -9.61 -8.24
CA ASN A 37 -2.38 -10.56 -7.35
C ASN A 37 -3.34 -11.17 -6.31
N THR A 38 -4.53 -10.60 -6.11
CA THR A 38 -5.56 -11.17 -5.22
C THR A 38 -6.22 -12.40 -5.84
N ASP A 39 -6.32 -12.48 -7.17
CA ASP A 39 -6.71 -13.73 -7.87
C ASP A 39 -5.64 -14.85 -7.74
N LEU A 40 -4.46 -14.55 -7.17
CA LEU A 40 -3.45 -15.55 -6.82
C LEU A 40 -3.64 -16.07 -5.39
N GLU A 41 -4.88 -16.42 -5.00
CA GLU A 41 -5.19 -17.27 -3.84
C GLU A 41 -4.61 -18.71 -3.98
N ASN A 42 -3.38 -18.84 -4.49
CA ASN A 42 -2.45 -19.73 -3.84
C ASN A 42 -1.85 -18.92 -2.68
N GLU A 43 -2.23 -19.27 -1.45
CA GLU A 43 -1.69 -18.74 -0.19
C GLU A 43 -0.14 -18.59 -0.19
N ASP A 44 0.52 -19.31 -1.08
CA ASP A 44 1.96 -19.30 -1.36
C ASP A 44 2.54 -17.96 -1.83
N THR A 45 1.77 -16.97 -2.30
CA THR A 45 2.35 -15.71 -2.86
C THR A 45 2.17 -14.45 -2.02
N PHE A 46 1.23 -14.45 -1.07
CA PHE A 46 1.01 -13.30 -0.20
C PHE A 46 2.17 -13.07 0.78
N TRP A 47 2.61 -14.14 1.46
CA TRP A 47 3.72 -14.07 2.41
C TRP A 47 5.04 -13.66 1.75
N PRO A 48 5.43 -14.19 0.58
CA PRO A 48 6.61 -13.71 -0.15
C PRO A 48 6.55 -12.23 -0.54
N PHE A 49 5.37 -11.69 -0.85
CA PHE A 49 5.23 -10.25 -1.13
C PHE A 49 5.46 -9.40 0.13
N VAL A 50 4.91 -9.83 1.27
CA VAL A 50 5.12 -9.16 2.57
C VAL A 50 6.59 -9.23 2.98
N GLU A 51 7.24 -10.38 2.77
CA GLU A 51 8.67 -10.55 3.04
C GLU A 51 9.54 -9.68 2.13
N ASP A 52 9.25 -9.61 0.83
CA ASP A 52 9.97 -8.74 -0.12
C ASP A 52 9.79 -7.26 0.24
N LEU A 53 8.59 -6.85 0.64
CA LEU A 53 8.31 -5.49 1.11
C LEU A 53 9.07 -5.19 2.42
N SER A 54 9.12 -6.12 3.36
CA SER A 54 9.88 -6.02 4.61
C SER A 54 11.40 -5.96 4.35
N ALA A 55 11.90 -6.77 3.43
CA ALA A 55 13.31 -6.78 3.02
C ALA A 55 13.69 -5.45 2.35
N LYS A 56 12.84 -4.92 1.46
CA LYS A 56 13.08 -3.64 0.78
C LYS A 56 13.00 -2.44 1.72
N THR A 57 12.17 -2.50 2.75
CA THR A 57 12.08 -1.45 3.77
C THR A 57 13.31 -1.48 4.68
N LYS A 58 13.72 -2.66 5.17
CA LYS A 58 14.99 -2.84 5.90
C LYS A 58 16.21 -2.40 5.10
N ALA A 59 16.30 -2.77 3.82
CA ALA A 59 17.40 -2.38 2.93
C ALA A 59 17.46 -0.86 2.66
N ARG A 60 16.36 -0.14 2.90
CA ARG A 60 16.26 1.31 2.77
C ARG A 60 16.43 2.06 4.10
N GLY A 61 16.79 1.35 5.17
CA GLY A 61 17.07 1.96 6.48
C GLY A 61 15.86 2.04 7.42
N LEU A 62 14.65 1.75 6.93
CA LEU A 62 13.42 1.68 7.73
C LEU A 62 13.47 0.47 8.66
N SER A 63 14.21 0.64 9.75
CA SER A 63 14.22 -0.26 10.88
C SER A 63 12.96 -0.06 11.73
N GLU A 64 12.63 -1.06 12.53
CA GLU A 64 11.55 -0.99 13.53
C GLU A 64 11.68 0.26 14.42
N ALA A 65 12.92 0.69 14.69
CA ALA A 65 13.23 1.93 15.41
C ALA A 65 12.85 3.21 14.63
N GLU A 66 12.95 3.23 13.29
CA GLU A 66 12.49 4.37 12.49
C GLU A 66 10.96 4.42 12.37
N LEU A 67 10.32 3.25 12.29
CA LEU A 67 8.86 3.12 12.34
C LEU A 67 8.31 3.59 13.68
N ASP A 68 8.92 3.16 14.78
CA ASP A 68 8.58 3.62 16.12
C ASP A 68 8.83 5.12 16.30
N ARG A 69 9.89 5.67 15.69
CA ARG A 69 10.15 7.11 15.71
C ARG A 69 9.07 7.90 14.98
N ILE A 70 8.65 7.47 13.78
CA ILE A 70 7.58 8.11 13.01
C ILE A 70 6.23 8.02 13.72
N LEU A 71 5.95 6.90 14.39
CA LEU A 71 4.67 6.67 15.07
C LEU A 71 4.59 7.33 16.46
N ASN A 72 5.72 7.54 17.14
CA ASN A 72 5.78 8.10 18.49
C ASN A 72 6.31 9.55 18.57
N GLU A 73 6.86 10.13 17.50
CA GLU A 73 7.10 11.58 17.41
C GLU A 73 5.74 12.31 17.21
N ARG A 74 5.10 12.64 18.34
CA ARG A 74 4.04 13.67 18.44
C ARG A 74 4.63 15.06 18.56
#